data_AF-A0A0Q9K063-F1
#
_entry.id   AF-A0A0Q9K063-F1
#
_cell.length_a   1.000
_cell.length_b   1.000
_cell.length_c   1.000
_cell.angle_alpha   90.00
_cell.angle_beta   90.00
_cell.angle_gamma   90.00
#
_symmetry.space_group_name_H-M   'P 1'
#
loop_
_entity.id
_entity.type
_entity.pdbx_description
1 polymer ?
#
loop_
_entity_poly.entity_id
_entity_poly.type
_entity_poly.pdbx_seq_one_letter_code
_entity_poly.pdbx_strand_id
1 'polypeptide(L)'
;MSLTVKQAMFVKEYLVDFNAGAAAVRAGYSEKTAYEMGYENLRKPQISEAIAEAQNKRIERVEWTADEILRDLKEIAQSVNEQTKDRLKAYELGGKAIAMFTDKVEQSGVVGVNIINDIPKRTT
;
A
#
# COMPACT_ATOMS: atom_id res chain seq x y z
N MET A 1 16.99 -12.81 5.79
CA MET A 1 17.71 -12.42 4.55
C MET A 1 17.78 -10.90 4.50
N SER A 2 18.87 -10.31 4.03
CA SER A 2 19.02 -8.84 3.93
C SER A 2 18.42 -8.33 2.63
N LEU A 3 17.87 -7.11 2.64
CA LEU A 3 17.45 -6.42 1.43
C LEU A 3 18.65 -6.13 0.52
N THR A 4 18.44 -6.25 -0.79
CA THR A 4 19.39 -5.74 -1.78
C THR A 4 19.33 -4.21 -1.84
N VAL A 5 20.37 -3.57 -2.42
CA VAL A 5 20.42 -2.10 -2.56
C VAL A 5 19.19 -1.55 -3.30
N LYS A 6 18.77 -2.20 -4.39
CA LYS A 6 17.58 -1.76 -5.16
C LYS A 6 16.28 -1.94 -4.37
N GLN A 7 16.16 -3.00 -3.58
CA GLN A 7 14.98 -3.21 -2.73
C GLN A 7 14.93 -2.20 -1.58
N ALA A 8 16.07 -1.87 -0.96
CA ALA A 8 16.14 -0.84 0.06
C ALA A 8 15.78 0.55 -0.51
N MET A 9 16.28 0.89 -1.72
CA MET A 9 15.86 2.11 -2.42
C MET A 9 14.37 2.10 -2.75
N PHE A 10 13.83 0.96 -3.20
CA PHE A 10 12.39 0.82 -3.45
C PHE A 10 11.56 1.12 -2.21
N VAL A 11 11.93 0.58 -1.03
CA VAL A 11 11.24 0.87 0.23
C VAL A 11 11.24 2.38 0.51
N LYS A 12 12.39 3.04 0.39
CA LYS A 12 12.52 4.48 0.62
C LYS A 12 11.63 5.30 -0.33
N GLU A 13 11.66 4.97 -1.62
CA GLU A 13 10.91 5.68 -2.66
C GLU A 13 9.41 5.40 -2.60
N TYR A 14 9.01 4.19 -2.21
CA TYR A 14 7.60 3.81 -2.06
C TYR A 14 6.94 4.59 -0.92
N LEU A 15 7.66 4.86 0.17
CA LEU A 15 7.14 5.64 1.29
C LEU A 15 7.01 7.14 1.01
N VAL A 16 7.35 7.62 -0.19
CA VAL A 16 7.14 9.02 -0.58
C VAL A 16 5.68 9.26 -0.99
N ASP A 17 5.14 8.37 -1.82
CA ASP A 17 3.84 8.56 -2.51
C ASP A 17 2.97 7.29 -2.56
N PHE A 18 3.44 6.17 -2.00
CA PHE A 18 2.82 4.85 -2.07
C PHE A 18 2.53 4.37 -3.51
N ASN A 19 3.30 4.85 -4.49
CA ASN A 19 3.19 4.44 -5.89
C ASN A 19 4.27 3.40 -6.23
N ALA A 20 3.87 2.13 -6.38
CA ALA A 20 4.81 1.03 -6.60
C ALA A 20 5.61 1.16 -7.90
N GLY A 21 4.95 1.53 -9.01
CA GLY A 21 5.61 1.67 -10.31
C GLY A 21 6.62 2.82 -10.32
N ALA A 22 6.20 4.00 -9.82
CA ALA A 22 7.08 5.17 -9.74
C ALA A 22 8.25 4.93 -8.77
N ALA A 23 8.00 4.28 -7.63
CA ALA A 23 9.04 3.91 -6.68
C ALA A 23 10.07 2.95 -7.31
N ALA A 24 9.62 1.98 -8.11
CA ALA A 24 10.51 1.07 -8.82
C ALA A 24 11.38 1.80 -9.87
N VAL A 25 10.81 2.76 -10.62
CA VAL A 25 11.62 3.59 -11.54
C VAL A 25 12.69 4.35 -10.76
N ARG A 26 12.31 5.06 -9.69
CA ARG A 26 13.25 5.83 -8.86
C ARG A 26 14.30 4.96 -8.16
N ALA A 27 13.96 3.72 -7.82
CA ALA A 27 14.88 2.74 -7.25
C ALA A 27 15.84 2.09 -8.28
N GLY A 28 15.76 2.48 -9.57
CA GLY A 28 16.66 2.01 -10.62
C GLY A 28 16.27 0.68 -11.25
N TYR A 29 14.98 0.32 -11.22
CA TYR A 29 14.45 -0.73 -12.10
C TYR A 29 14.20 -0.17 -13.51
N SER A 30 14.24 -1.03 -14.52
CA SER A 30 13.93 -0.63 -15.90
C SER A 30 12.51 -0.09 -15.98
N GLU A 31 12.31 1.05 -16.63
CA GLU A 31 10.99 1.68 -16.83
C GLU A 31 9.99 0.72 -17.45
N LYS A 32 10.44 -0.12 -18.40
CA LYS A 32 9.58 -1.10 -19.07
C LYS A 32 8.98 -2.14 -18.13
N THR A 33 9.65 -2.44 -17.03
CA THR A 33 9.26 -3.50 -16.07
C THR A 33 8.91 -2.94 -14.69
N ALA A 34 9.04 -1.63 -14.48
CA ALA A 34 8.95 -1.02 -13.14
C ALA A 34 7.58 -1.25 -12.48
N TYR A 35 6.51 -1.26 -13.26
CA TYR A 35 5.16 -1.55 -12.76
C TYR A 35 5.10 -2.98 -12.19
N GLU A 36 5.47 -3.99 -12.98
CA GLU A 36 5.48 -5.40 -12.57
C GLU A 36 6.40 -5.63 -11.37
N MET A 37 7.63 -5.10 -11.43
CA MET A 37 8.61 -5.20 -10.35
C MET A 37 8.14 -4.53 -9.06
N GLY A 38 7.41 -3.42 -9.17
CA GLY A 38 6.80 -2.75 -8.03
C GLY A 38 5.81 -3.65 -7.30
N TYR A 39 4.87 -4.27 -8.02
CA TYR A 39 3.93 -5.23 -7.42
C TYR A 39 4.61 -6.48 -6.90
N GLU A 40 5.62 -7.00 -7.61
CA GLU A 40 6.39 -8.14 -7.15
C GLU A 40 7.09 -7.82 -5.82
N ASN A 41 7.74 -6.66 -5.74
CA ASN A 41 8.41 -6.22 -4.52
C ASN A 41 7.45 -6.09 -3.34
N LEU A 42 6.25 -5.56 -3.54
CA LEU A 42 5.24 -5.46 -2.48
C LEU A 42 4.76 -6.83 -1.96
N ARG A 43 4.86 -7.90 -2.76
CA ARG A 43 4.50 -9.27 -2.36
C ARG A 43 5.63 -10.02 -1.64
N LYS A 44 6.86 -9.51 -1.67
CA LYS A 44 7.99 -10.15 -1.00
C LYS A 44 7.94 -9.84 0.52
N PRO A 45 7.87 -10.85 1.40
CA PRO A 45 7.69 -10.62 2.85
C PRO A 45 8.74 -9.67 3.45
N GLN A 46 10.02 -9.90 3.15
CA GLN A 46 11.13 -9.06 3.61
C GLN A 46 11.03 -7.57 3.22
N ILE A 47 10.39 -7.24 2.10
CA ILE A 47 10.19 -5.85 1.66
C ILE A 47 8.96 -5.27 2.36
N SER A 48 7.88 -6.05 2.47
CA SER A 48 6.68 -5.66 3.21
C SER A 48 6.99 -5.37 4.68
N GLU A 49 7.78 -6.22 5.32
CA GLU A 49 8.28 -6.03 6.69
C GLU A 49 9.11 -4.74 6.82
N ALA A 50 10.01 -4.47 5.87
CA ALA A 50 10.82 -3.25 5.90
C ALA A 50 9.99 -1.98 5.66
N ILE A 51 8.94 -2.04 4.84
CA ILE A 51 7.98 -0.94 4.67
C ILE A 51 7.25 -0.69 5.99
N ALA A 52 6.73 -1.74 6.63
CA ALA A 52 6.03 -1.63 7.90
C ALA A 52 6.92 -1.07 9.01
N GLU A 53 8.16 -1.55 9.13
CA GLU A 53 9.15 -1.04 10.09
C GLU A 53 9.43 0.46 9.85
N ALA A 54 9.63 0.86 8.59
CA ALA A 54 9.90 2.24 8.25
C ALA A 54 8.67 3.16 8.46
N GLN A 55 7.45 2.66 8.28
CA GLN A 55 6.23 3.37 8.64
C GLN A 55 6.13 3.56 10.16
N ASN A 56 6.39 2.50 10.94
CA ASN A 56 6.38 2.57 12.40
C ASN A 56 7.42 3.56 12.92
N LYS A 57 8.64 3.56 12.39
CA LYS A 57 9.66 4.58 12.73
C LYS A 57 9.23 6.00 12.42
N ARG A 58 8.46 6.22 11.34
CA ARG A 58 7.90 7.54 11.03
C ARG A 58 6.85 7.96 12.05
N ILE A 59 5.98 7.03 12.47
CA ILE A 59 4.96 7.25 13.50
C ILE A 59 5.63 7.58 14.84
N GLU A 60 6.63 6.79 15.24
CA GLU A 60 7.42 7.06 16.46
C GLU A 60 8.03 8.47 16.46
N ARG A 61 8.50 8.97 15.31
CA ARG A 61 9.09 10.32 15.21
C ARG A 61 8.07 11.46 15.36
N VAL A 62 6.81 11.25 14.95
CA VAL A 62 5.76 12.27 15.13
C VAL A 62 5.05 12.17 16.48
N GLU A 63 5.35 11.14 17.27
CA GLU A 63 4.77 10.89 18.60
C GLU A 63 3.23 10.88 18.61
N TRP A 64 2.60 10.62 17.46
CA TRP A 64 1.17 10.49 17.35
C TRP A 64 0.75 9.03 17.41
N THR A 65 -0.20 8.74 18.28
CA THR A 65 -0.86 7.45 18.38
C THR A 65 -2.13 7.42 17.52
N ALA A 66 -2.57 6.22 17.12
CA ALA A 66 -3.84 6.06 16.43
C ALA A 66 -5.01 6.57 17.30
N ASP A 67 -4.95 6.38 18.61
CA ASP A 67 -5.98 6.82 19.56
C ASP A 67 -6.07 8.35 19.64
N GLU A 68 -4.95 9.06 19.64
CA GLU A 68 -4.93 10.53 19.59
C GLU A 68 -5.57 11.05 18.30
N ILE A 69 -5.19 10.48 17.16
CA ILE A 69 -5.79 10.85 15.87
C ILE A 69 -7.30 10.60 15.87
N LEU A 70 -7.75 9.45 16.39
CA LEU A 70 -9.17 9.13 16.48
C LEU A 70 -9.92 10.09 17.43
N ARG A 71 -9.29 10.50 18.52
CA ARG A 71 -9.85 11.48 19.46
C ARG A 71 -10.03 12.85 18.79
N ASP A 72 -9.01 13.31 18.07
CA ASP A 72 -9.04 14.60 17.39
C ASP A 72 -10.03 14.60 16.21
N LEU A 73 -10.10 13.51 15.45
CA LEU A 73 -11.12 13.33 14.41
C LEU A 73 -12.53 13.38 15.01
N LYS A 74 -12.76 12.76 16.18
CA LYS A 74 -14.05 12.84 16.88
C LYS A 74 -14.37 14.27 17.31
N GLU A 75 -13.38 15.01 17.82
CA GLU A 75 -13.55 16.42 18.20
C GLU A 75 -13.94 17.29 17.00
N ILE A 76 -13.22 17.17 15.88
CA ILE A 76 -13.55 17.86 14.63
C ILE A 76 -14.95 17.49 14.15
N ALA A 77 -15.30 16.20 14.15
CA ALA A 77 -16.60 15.71 13.69
C ALA A 77 -17.78 16.25 14.53
N GLN A 78 -17.56 16.44 15.82
CA GLN A 78 -18.56 16.91 16.79
C GLN A 78 -18.58 18.44 16.98
N SER A 79 -17.54 19.14 16.57
CA SER A 79 -17.45 20.59 16.67
C SER A 79 -18.57 21.27 15.87
N VAL A 80 -19.26 22.20 16.52
CA VAL A 80 -20.32 23.03 15.91
C VAL A 80 -19.77 24.19 15.09
N ASN A 81 -18.50 24.55 15.30
CA ASN A 81 -17.85 25.67 14.64
C ASN A 81 -17.20 25.27 13.30
N GLU A 82 -17.08 23.97 13.02
CA GLU A 82 -16.50 23.46 11.78
C GLU A 82 -17.52 23.37 10.66
N GLN A 83 -17.05 23.54 9.41
CA GLN A 83 -17.92 23.38 8.24
C GLN A 83 -18.39 21.93 8.15
N THR A 84 -19.64 21.72 7.71
CA THR A 84 -20.23 20.38 7.55
C THR A 84 -19.34 19.45 6.72
N LYS A 85 -18.64 19.96 5.70
CA LYS A 85 -17.73 19.17 4.86
C LYS A 85 -16.54 18.59 5.65
N ASP A 86 -15.98 19.37 6.59
CA ASP A 86 -14.79 18.98 7.37
C ASP A 86 -15.20 17.95 8.42
N ARG A 87 -16.38 18.15 9.02
CA ARG A 87 -17.01 17.19 9.94
C ARG A 87 -17.33 15.86 9.28
N LEU A 88 -17.93 15.89 8.07
CA LEU A 88 -18.19 14.68 7.29
C LEU A 88 -16.90 13.95 6.94
N LYS A 89 -15.84 14.70 6.60
CA LYS A 89 -14.55 14.08 6.32
C LYS A 89 -13.95 13.42 7.55
N ALA A 90 -14.09 14.02 8.72
CA ALA A 90 -13.64 13.43 9.97
C ALA A 90 -14.39 12.13 10.30
N TYR A 91 -15.71 12.08 10.12
CA TYR A 91 -16.49 10.83 10.25
C TYR A 91 -16.07 9.76 9.24
N GLU A 92 -15.81 10.14 7.98
CA GLU A 92 -15.34 9.22 6.95
C GLU A 92 -13.99 8.58 7.33
N LEU A 93 -13.02 9.41 7.73
CA LEU A 93 -11.69 8.95 8.10
C LEU A 93 -11.70 8.11 9.38
N GLY A 94 -12.45 8.54 10.40
CA GLY A 94 -12.62 7.77 11.64
C GLY A 94 -13.30 6.41 11.39
N GLY A 95 -14.37 6.39 10.59
CA GLY A 95 -15.06 5.15 10.23
C GLY A 95 -14.20 4.19 9.40
N LYS A 96 -13.35 4.71 8.50
CA LYS A 96 -12.36 3.91 7.76
C LYS A 96 -11.32 3.28 8.69
N ALA A 97 -10.81 4.03 9.67
CA ALA A 97 -9.80 3.55 10.62
C ALA A 97 -10.30 2.36 11.47
N ILE A 98 -11.60 2.29 11.76
CA ILE A 98 -12.24 1.17 12.48
C ILE A 98 -12.92 0.15 11.57
N ALA A 99 -12.62 0.17 10.26
CA ALA A 99 -13.18 -0.74 9.25
C ALA A 99 -14.72 -0.76 9.18
N MET A 100 -15.40 0.36 9.53
CA MET A 100 -16.86 0.46 9.51
C MET A 100 -17.44 0.55 8.08
N PHE A 101 -16.63 1.00 7.12
CA PHE A 101 -17.01 1.08 5.71
C PHE A 101 -16.30 -0.04 4.93
N THR A 102 -17.07 -0.92 4.32
CA THR A 102 -16.56 -1.97 3.44
C THR A 102 -17.04 -1.72 2.01
N ASP A 103 -16.10 -1.58 1.07
CA ASP A 103 -16.42 -1.49 -0.35
C ASP A 103 -16.66 -2.90 -0.90
N LYS A 104 -17.89 -3.18 -1.35
CA LYS A 104 -18.19 -4.42 -2.08
C LYS A 104 -17.69 -4.27 -3.51
N VAL A 105 -16.56 -4.92 -3.81
CA VAL A 105 -16.00 -4.95 -5.17
C VAL A 105 -16.48 -6.21 -5.88
N GLU A 106 -17.29 -6.06 -6.93
CA GLU A 106 -17.60 -7.16 -7.85
C GLU A 106 -16.56 -7.17 -8.98
N GLN A 107 -15.75 -8.23 -9.05
CA GLN A 107 -14.82 -8.46 -10.16
C GLN A 107 -15.40 -9.49 -11.12
N SER A 108 -15.87 -9.02 -12.28
CA SER A 108 -16.14 -9.85 -13.45
C SER A 108 -14.95 -9.77 -14.41
N GLY A 109 -14.11 -10.79 -14.39
CA GLY A 109 -12.99 -10.94 -15.32
C GLY A 109 -12.96 -12.36 -15.88
N VAL A 110 -12.89 -12.49 -17.20
CA VAL A 110 -12.56 -13.77 -17.84
C VAL A 110 -11.08 -13.99 -17.60
N VAL A 111 -10.73 -14.85 -16.63
CA VAL A 111 -9.35 -15.27 -16.42
C VAL A 111 -8.96 -16.12 -17.61
N GLY A 112 -8.27 -15.52 -18.59
CA GLY A 112 -7.68 -16.25 -19.70
C GLY A 112 -6.63 -17.23 -19.16
N VAL A 113 -6.96 -18.51 -19.16
CA VAL A 113 -6.02 -19.57 -18.81
C VAL A 113 -5.07 -19.77 -19.99
N ASN A 114 -3.80 -19.40 -19.84
CA ASN A 114 -2.77 -19.72 -20.83
C ASN A 114 -2.25 -21.14 -20.55
N ILE A 115 -2.75 -22.12 -21.31
CA ILE A 115 -2.27 -23.51 -21.21
C ILE A 115 -1.00 -23.63 -22.07
N ILE A 116 0.15 -23.63 -21.41
CA ILE A 116 1.44 -23.95 -22.04
C ILE A 116 1.60 -25.47 -22.02
N ASN A 117 1.82 -26.09 -23.18
CA ASN A 117 1.96 -27.53 -23.29
C ASN A 117 3.43 -27.94 -23.07
N ASP A 118 3.83 -28.11 -21.81
CA ASP A 118 5.17 -28.53 -21.40
C ASP A 118 5.38 -30.06 -21.44
N ILE A 119 4.47 -30.81 -22.08
CA ILE A 119 4.60 -32.27 -22.19
C ILE A 119 5.63 -32.60 -23.29
N PRO A 120 6.78 -33.21 -22.97
CA PRO A 120 7.75 -33.61 -23.98
C PRO A 120 7.12 -34.65 -24.91
N LYS A 121 7.26 -34.44 -26.23
CA LYS A 121 6.76 -35.38 -27.23
C LYS A 121 7.42 -36.74 -27.02
N ARG A 122 6.60 -37.78 -26.88
CA ARG A 122 7.05 -39.16 -26.78
C ARG A 122 7.76 -39.53 -28.08
N THR A 123 9.09 -39.67 -28.01
CA THR A 123 9.91 -40.18 -29.10
C THR A 123 9.53 -41.64 -29.33
N THR A 124 8.97 -41.94 -30.50
CA THR A 124 8.76 -43.30 -31.01
C THR A 124 10.07 -43.87 -31.53
#